data_AF-A0A1M6Y3N1-F1
#
_entry.id   AF-A0A1M6Y3N1-F1
#
_cell.length_a   1.000
_cell.length_b   1.000
_cell.length_c   1.000
_cell.angle_alpha   90.00
_cell.angle_beta   90.00
_cell.angle_gamma   90.00
#
_symmetry.space_group_name_H-M   'P 1'
#
loop_
_entity.id
_entity.type
_entity.pdbx_description
1 polymer ?
#
loop_
_entity_poly.entity_id
_entity_poly.type
_entity_poly.pdbx_seq_one_letter_code
_entity_poly.pdbx_strand_id
1 'polypeptide(L)'
;MLKLHGMNKILTQEDVNLIKVGNREYYVYTYRGKLKDIPACLIVLCWPKEALFKEWCLRTFITLDTALTTEELLIHYKSRWPIETFLRETKKHLGLDDYQVKSNNS
;
A
#
# COMPACT_ATOMS: atom_id res chain seq x y z
N MET A 1 -15.15 4.35 -0.43
CA MET A 1 -14.49 3.13 0.09
C MET A 1 -14.54 2.06 -1.00
N LEU A 2 -13.47 1.90 -1.79
CA LEU A 2 -13.42 0.86 -2.84
C LEU A 2 -13.35 -0.50 -2.14
N LYS A 3 -14.39 -1.33 -2.31
CA LYS A 3 -14.43 -2.71 -1.80
C LYS A 3 -13.38 -3.54 -2.55
N LEU A 4 -12.23 -3.75 -1.92
CA LEU A 4 -11.11 -4.59 -2.41
C LEU A 4 -11.41 -6.11 -2.39
N HIS A 5 -12.62 -6.51 -1.98
CA HIS A 5 -13.03 -7.90 -1.73
C HIS A 5 -13.15 -8.80 -2.99
N GLY A 6 -12.74 -8.31 -4.18
CA GLY A 6 -12.92 -9.03 -5.45
C GLY A 6 -11.67 -9.18 -6.32
N MET A 7 -10.53 -8.56 -5.95
CA MET A 7 -9.34 -8.55 -6.83
C MET A 7 -8.66 -9.92 -6.93
N ASN A 8 -8.94 -10.84 -6.02
CA ASN A 8 -8.41 -12.21 -6.03
C ASN A 8 -9.00 -13.09 -7.14
N LYS A 9 -10.11 -12.69 -7.77
CA LYS A 9 -10.77 -13.44 -8.86
C LYS A 9 -10.39 -12.97 -10.27
N ILE A 10 -9.66 -11.86 -10.39
CA ILE A 10 -9.43 -11.19 -11.68
C ILE A 10 -7.95 -11.25 -12.08
N LEU A 11 -7.04 -11.33 -11.10
CA LEU A 11 -5.60 -11.31 -11.33
C LEU A 11 -5.06 -12.72 -11.52
N THR A 12 -4.43 -12.98 -12.67
CA THR A 12 -3.78 -14.25 -12.99
C THR A 12 -2.29 -14.16 -12.63
N GLN A 13 -1.59 -15.29 -12.49
CA GLN A 13 -0.15 -15.29 -12.19
C GLN A 13 0.68 -14.60 -13.28
N GLU A 14 0.13 -14.43 -14.48
CA GLU A 14 0.75 -13.74 -15.62
C GLU A 14 0.72 -12.20 -15.48
N ASP A 15 -0.23 -11.67 -14.70
CA ASP A 15 -0.36 -10.23 -14.43
C ASP A 15 0.59 -9.74 -13.33
N VAL A 16 1.13 -10.67 -12.52
CA VAL A 16 2.00 -10.35 -11.39
C VAL A 16 3.47 -10.56 -11.76
N ASN A 17 4.29 -9.55 -11.49
CA ASN A 17 5.73 -9.62 -11.71
C ASN A 17 6.43 -10.05 -10.43
N LEU A 18 7.37 -10.98 -10.53
CA LEU A 18 8.21 -11.38 -9.40
C LEU A 18 9.38 -10.40 -9.25
N ILE A 19 9.41 -9.67 -8.14
CA ILE A 19 10.44 -8.68 -7.83
C ILE A 19 11.21 -9.14 -6.58
N LYS A 20 12.55 -9.07 -6.65
CA LYS A 20 13.41 -9.38 -5.51
C LYS A 20 13.91 -8.09 -4.87
N VAL A 21 13.45 -7.81 -3.65
CA VAL A 21 13.88 -6.64 -2.88
C VAL A 21 14.81 -7.10 -1.74
N GLY A 22 16.11 -7.01 -1.98
CA GLY A 22 17.14 -7.53 -1.06
C GLY A 22 17.12 -9.06 -0.99
N ASN A 23 16.89 -9.62 0.21
CA ASN A 23 16.87 -11.07 0.44
C ASN A 23 15.45 -11.69 0.42
N ARG A 24 14.43 -10.93 -0.01
CA ARG A 24 13.03 -11.37 -0.03
C ARG A 24 12.44 -11.18 -1.42
N GLU A 25 11.65 -12.16 -1.83
CA GLU A 25 10.96 -12.20 -3.11
C GLU A 25 9.48 -11.85 -2.92
N TYR A 26 8.97 -10.99 -3.78
CA TYR A 26 7.61 -10.49 -3.73
C TYR A 26 6.95 -10.59 -5.11
N TYR A 27 5.71 -11.07 -5.13
CA TYR A 27 4.86 -10.92 -6.29
C TYR A 27 4.22 -9.55 -6.27
N VAL A 28 4.28 -8.84 -7.39
CA VAL A 28 3.88 -7.44 -7.46
C VAL A 28 3.01 -7.22 -8.68
N TYR A 29 1.81 -6.69 -8.45
CA TYR A 29 0.91 -6.21 -9.50
C TYR A 29 0.98 -4.69 -9.54
N THR A 30 1.17 -4.14 -10.73
CA THR A 30 1.22 -2.68 -10.92
C THR A 30 0.06 -2.24 -11.80
N TYR A 31 -0.85 -1.46 -11.22
CA TYR A 31 -1.92 -0.81 -11.95
C TYR A 31 -1.58 0.65 -12.17
N ARG A 32 -1.49 1.06 -13.44
CA ARG A 32 -1.33 2.47 -13.82
C ARG A 32 -2.63 2.95 -14.45
N GLY A 33 -3.28 3.91 -13.81
CA GLY A 33 -4.58 4.39 -14.29
C GLY A 33 -5.06 5.67 -13.63
N LYS A 34 -6.14 6.22 -14.20
CA LYS A 34 -6.88 7.33 -13.60
C LYS A 34 -7.90 6.77 -12.62
N LEU A 35 -7.75 7.12 -11.34
CA LEU A 35 -8.88 7.02 -10.41
C LEU A 35 -9.73 8.27 -10.59
N LYS A 36 -11.06 8.15 -10.47
CA LYS A 36 -12.07 9.19 -10.74
C LYS A 36 -11.59 10.66 -10.70
N ASP A 37 -10.93 11.08 -9.61
CA ASP A 37 -10.50 12.47 -9.36
C ASP A 37 -8.97 12.69 -9.42
N ILE A 38 -8.18 11.62 -9.64
CA ILE A 38 -6.72 11.66 -9.63
C ILE A 38 -6.20 11.48 -11.07
N PRO A 39 -5.44 12.46 -11.60
CA PRO A 39 -5.10 12.52 -13.03
C PRO A 39 -4.22 11.38 -13.51
N ALA A 40 -3.40 10.80 -12.64
CA ALA A 40 -2.72 9.54 -12.88
C ALA A 40 -2.25 9.00 -11.53
N CYS A 41 -2.58 7.75 -11.20
CA CYS A 41 -2.09 7.08 -10.01
C CYS A 41 -1.46 5.74 -10.40
N LEU A 42 -0.44 5.38 -9.64
CA LEU A 42 0.19 4.08 -9.69
C LEU A 42 -0.19 3.36 -8.40
N ILE A 43 -0.92 2.26 -8.55
CA ILE A 43 -1.30 1.38 -7.45
C ILE A 43 -0.45 0.13 -7.58
N VAL A 44 0.31 -0.17 -6.55
CA VAL A 44 1.17 -1.34 -6.47
C VAL A 44 0.62 -2.27 -5.40
N LEU A 45 0.19 -3.46 -5.79
CA LEU A 45 -0.19 -4.52 -4.88
C LEU A 45 0.98 -5.49 -4.75
N CYS A 46 1.37 -5.84 -3.53
CA CYS A 46 2.46 -6.79 -3.30
C CYS A 46 2.08 -7.87 -2.31
N TRP A 47 2.59 -9.07 -2.59
CA TRP A 47 2.45 -10.27 -1.77
C TRP A 47 3.82 -10.91 -1.57
N PRO A 48 4.11 -11.46 -0.39
CA PRO A 48 5.30 -12.28 -0.21
C PRO A 48 5.14 -13.59 -0.99
N LYS A 49 6.25 -14.13 -1.52
CA LYS A 49 6.26 -15.37 -2.32
C LYS A 49 5.53 -16.55 -1.68
N GLU A 50 5.60 -16.65 -0.35
CA GLU A 50 5.02 -17.74 0.45
C GLU A 50 3.49 -17.59 0.69
N ALA A 51 2.92 -16.44 0.34
CA ALA A 51 1.50 -16.14 0.57
C ALA A 51 0.88 -15.33 -0.58
N LEU A 52 1.14 -15.77 -1.82
CA LEU A 52 0.46 -15.27 -3.00
C LEU A 52 -1.07 -15.45 -2.84
N PHE A 53 -1.84 -14.41 -3.16
CA PHE A 53 -3.32 -14.37 -3.07
C PHE A 53 -3.92 -14.53 -1.67
N LYS A 54 -3.13 -14.45 -0.59
CA LYS A 54 -3.69 -14.35 0.77
C LYS A 54 -4.07 -12.90 1.08
N GLU A 55 -5.35 -12.66 1.38
CA GLU A 55 -5.89 -11.32 1.63
C GLU A 55 -5.20 -10.61 2.81
N TRP A 56 -4.85 -11.33 3.88
CA TRP A 56 -4.18 -10.76 5.05
C TRP A 56 -2.68 -10.44 4.84
N CYS A 57 -2.08 -10.96 3.77
CA CYS A 57 -0.71 -10.67 3.36
C CYS A 57 -0.62 -9.58 2.28
N LEU A 58 -1.76 -9.13 1.75
CA LEU A 58 -1.79 -8.13 0.72
C LEU A 58 -1.36 -6.78 1.28
N ARG A 59 -0.30 -6.22 0.70
CA ARG A 59 0.13 -4.85 0.97
C ARG A 59 -0.09 -4.02 -0.28
N THR A 60 -0.77 -2.90 -0.13
CA THR A 60 -1.12 -2.00 -1.22
C THR A 60 -0.41 -0.67 -1.03
N PHE A 61 0.29 -0.23 -2.05
CA PHE A 61 0.94 1.08 -2.11
C PHE A 61 0.28 1.91 -3.20
N ILE A 62 0.10 3.20 -2.92
CA ILE A 62 -0.46 4.15 -3.88
C ILE A 62 0.53 5.30 -3.99
N THR A 63 0.87 5.67 -5.23
CA THR A 63 1.60 6.90 -5.52
C THR A 63 0.88 7.68 -6.61
N LEU A 64 0.91 9.00 -6.47
CA LEU A 64 0.43 9.96 -7.47
C LEU A 64 1.52 10.27 -8.50
N ASP A 65 2.76 9.99 -8.13
CA ASP A 65 3.90 10.19 -9.01
C ASP A 65 4.05 8.98 -9.92
N THR A 66 3.80 9.20 -11.21
CA THR A 66 3.81 8.14 -12.23
C THR A 66 5.15 7.96 -12.93
N ALA A 67 6.16 8.74 -12.53
CA ALA A 67 7.53 8.57 -13.02
C ALA A 67 8.30 7.52 -12.20
N LEU A 68 7.86 7.21 -10.98
CA LEU A 68 8.51 6.18 -10.15
C LEU A 68 8.25 4.76 -10.66
N THR A 69 9.32 3.97 -10.67
CA THR A 69 9.26 2.53 -10.88
C THR A 69 8.79 1.82 -9.62
N THR A 70 8.26 0.61 -9.79
CA THR A 70 7.77 -0.23 -8.69
C THR A 70 8.86 -0.56 -7.68
N GLU A 71 10.10 -0.71 -8.12
CA GLU A 71 11.26 -1.00 -7.26
C GLU A 71 11.63 0.20 -6.38
N GLU A 72 11.77 1.38 -6.99
CA GLU A 72 12.05 2.63 -6.28
C GLU A 72 10.94 2.94 -5.28
N LEU A 73 9.68 2.71 -5.66
CA LEU A 73 8.54 2.86 -4.75
C LEU A 73 8.71 1.96 -3.51
N LEU A 74 9.04 0.69 -3.69
CA LEU A 74 9.23 -0.25 -2.57
C LEU A 74 10.43 0.15 -1.69
N ILE A 75 11.52 0.67 -2.28
CA ILE A 75 12.68 1.18 -1.54
C ILE A 75 12.31 2.42 -0.73
N HIS A 76 11.63 3.39 -1.33
CA HIS A 76 11.13 4.58 -0.64
C HIS A 76 10.21 4.22 0.52
N TYR A 77 9.26 3.30 0.30
CA TYR A 77 8.35 2.84 1.35
C TYR A 77 9.08 2.05 2.45
N LYS A 78 10.12 1.29 2.12
CA LYS A 78 10.98 0.63 3.13
C LYS A 78 11.66 1.65 4.04
N SER A 79 12.17 2.75 3.48
CA SER A 79 12.77 3.84 4.27
C SER A 79 11.75 4.59 5.13
N ARG A 80 10.50 4.70 4.66
CA ARG A 80 9.42 5.42 5.36
C ARG A 80 8.70 4.58 6.43
N TRP A 81 8.66 3.26 6.26
CA TRP A 81 8.00 2.32 7.18
C TRP A 81 8.27 2.54 8.68
N PRO A 82 9.51 2.82 9.15
CA PRO A 82 9.74 3.08 10.58
C PRO A 82 8.96 4.28 11.11
N ILE A 83 8.80 5.34 10.31
CA ILE A 83 8.04 6.54 10.69
C ILE A 83 6.55 6.20 10.82
N GLU A 84 6.00 5.46 9.86
CA GLU A 84 4.58 5.06 9.91
C GLU A 84 4.30 4.12 11.09
N THR A 85 5.22 3.21 11.38
CA THR A 85 5.13 2.32 12.54
C THR A 85 5.18 3.12 13.84
N PHE A 86 6.12 4.07 13.94
CA PHE A 86 6.22 4.96 15.09
C PHE A 86 4.95 5.80 15.29
N LEU A 87 4.41 6.38 14.22
CA LEU A 87 3.18 7.17 14.28
C LEU A 87 1.98 6.32 14.70
N ARG A 88 1.89 5.08 14.21
CA ARG A 88 0.83 4.14 14.59
C ARG A 88 0.90 3.80 16.08
N GLU A 89 2.09 3.45 16.56
CA GLU A 89 2.33 3.16 17.98
C GLU A 89 2.08 4.39 18.84
N THR A 90 2.52 5.57 18.41
CA THR A 90 2.32 6.84 19.12
C THR A 90 0.83 7.18 19.24
N LYS A 91 0.04 7.00 18.19
CA LYS A 91 -1.42 7.21 18.23
C LYS A 91 -2.10 6.24 19.21
N LYS A 92 -1.67 4.99 19.23
CA LYS A 92 -2.17 3.96 20.14
C LYS A 92 -1.80 4.26 21.59
N HIS A 93 -0.56 4.68 21.86
CA HIS A 93 -0.08 4.97 23.21
C HIS A 93 -0.59 6.31 23.76
N LEU A 94 -0.74 7.33 22.92
CA LEU A 94 -1.25 8.65 23.34
C LEU A 94 -2.78 8.74 23.39
N GLY A 95 -3.50 7.65 23.08
CA GLY A 95 -4.97 7.65 23.04
C GLY A 95 -5.56 8.60 22.00
N LEU A 96 -4.77 9.05 21.02
CA LEU A 96 -5.22 9.94 19.95
C LEU A 96 -6.20 9.26 18.99
N ASP A 97 -6.34 7.94 19.09
CA ASP A 97 -7.40 7.18 18.40
C ASP A 97 -8.80 7.55 18.93
N ASP A 98 -8.91 7.90 20.21
CA ASP A 98 -10.18 8.22 20.91
C ASP A 98 -10.39 9.75 21.07
N TYR A 99 -9.39 10.56 20.74
CA TYR A 99 -9.42 11.99 21.00
C TYR A 99 -10.22 12.76 19.93
N GLN A 100 -11.52 12.97 20.17
CA GLN A 100 -12.34 13.92 19.42
C GLN A 100 -12.18 15.35 19.95
N VAL A 101 -11.49 16.21 19.19
CA VAL A 101 -11.44 17.65 19.46
C VAL A 101 -12.81 18.26 19.13
N LYS A 102 -13.55 18.70 20.15
CA LYS A 102 -14.69 19.58 19.93
C LYS A 102 -14.16 20.97 19.55
N SER A 103 -14.43 21.42 18.33
CA SER A 103 -14.20 22.82 17.96
C SER A 103 -15.13 23.69 18.80
N ASN A 104 -14.55 24.46 19.73
CA ASN A 104 -15.29 25.49 20.44
C ASN A 104 -15.32 26.74 19.54
N ASN A 105 -16.34 26.84 18.69
CA ASN A 105 -16.68 28.13 18.08
C ASN A 105 -17.28 29.00 19.21
N SER A 106 -16.47 29.94 19.72
CA SER A 106 -16.95 31.10 20.49
C SER A 106 -17.35 32.21 19.53
#